data_AF-A0A0A8ESV8-F1
#
_entry.id   AF-A0A0A8ESV8-F1
#
_cell.length_a   1.000
_cell.length_b   1.000
_cell.length_c   1.000
_cell.angle_alpha   90.00
_cell.angle_beta   90.00
_cell.angle_gamma   90.00
#
_symmetry.space_group_name_H-M   'P 1'
#
loop_
_entity.id
_entity.type
_entity.pdbx_description
1 polymer ?
#
loop_
_entity_poly.entity_id
_entity_poly.type
_entity_poly.pdbx_seq_one_letter_code
_entity_poly.pdbx_strand_id
1 'polypeptide(L)'
;MKIEEPPVPRMLDVSDDVRAEIGDEEADRLLAGEDAPGSYDCTSCRTPGNSEQERTSTVLFVGEETAVLAFAHATCIPSQVVPVAEEQLRGAVRSITGDNSAGAPAAPIPTSDRQATLGITCGLVLIKDELHPALVVEPNGPIARPGSTSLDDDFLPLLLEHGFTPVRDMNTLPAPIEGWSALLAMGKLHAVLQPGTAGSQSAWWQAHQPLAVSDGWRTAANKARTVLMYAAPSGTIGHQPREDLMRQALEQAAAKGLLVAASMPLAGT
;
A
#
# COMPACT_ATOMS: atom_id res chain seq x y z
N MET A 1 14.49 -42.43 12.99
CA MET A 1 14.53 -41.43 14.07
C MET A 1 14.82 -40.10 13.39
N LYS A 2 13.78 -39.31 13.08
CA LYS A 2 13.98 -37.97 12.50
C LYS A 2 14.49 -37.10 13.65
N ILE A 3 15.62 -36.44 13.42
CA ILE A 3 16.17 -35.46 14.34
C ILE A 3 15.37 -34.19 14.04
N GLU A 4 14.39 -33.87 14.89
CA GLU A 4 13.77 -32.54 14.86
C GLU A 4 14.81 -31.54 15.34
N GLU A 5 15.21 -30.63 14.47
CA GLU A 5 16.05 -29.49 14.85
C GLU A 5 15.25 -28.62 15.84
N PRO A 6 15.87 -28.14 16.93
CA PRO A 6 15.18 -27.28 17.89
C PRO A 6 14.72 -25.99 17.19
N PRO A 7 13.51 -25.48 17.50
CA PRO A 7 12.97 -24.30 16.83
C PRO A 7 13.86 -23.08 17.08
N VAL A 8 14.17 -22.37 16.00
CA VAL A 8 14.94 -21.12 16.04
C VAL A 8 14.05 -20.01 16.60
N PRO A 9 14.52 -19.19 17.56
CA PRO A 9 13.73 -18.11 18.14
C PRO A 9 13.23 -17.16 17.05
N ARG A 10 11.92 -16.92 16.99
CA ARG A 10 11.29 -16.02 16.01
C ARG A 10 11.20 -14.60 16.56
N MET A 11 11.35 -13.60 15.71
CA MET A 11 11.21 -12.20 16.09
C MET A 11 9.75 -11.74 15.93
N LEU A 12 8.82 -12.46 16.55
CA LEU A 12 7.39 -12.17 16.48
C LEU A 12 6.93 -11.20 17.57
N ASP A 13 6.14 -10.21 17.16
CA ASP A 13 5.36 -9.35 18.03
C ASP A 13 3.93 -9.90 18.08
N VAL A 14 3.49 -10.32 19.27
CA VAL A 14 2.10 -10.74 19.57
C VAL A 14 1.51 -9.77 20.60
N SER A 15 0.51 -9.01 20.20
CA SER A 15 -0.21 -8.08 21.08
C SER A 15 -1.10 -8.81 22.09
N ASP A 16 -1.43 -8.13 23.19
CA ASP A 16 -2.35 -8.65 24.21
C ASP A 16 -3.72 -9.00 23.62
N ASP A 17 -4.22 -8.20 22.67
CA ASP A 17 -5.50 -8.45 21.99
C ASP A 17 -5.44 -9.73 21.14
N VAL A 18 -4.36 -9.93 20.37
CA VAL A 18 -4.18 -11.16 19.59
C VAL A 18 -4.03 -12.37 20.50
N ARG A 19 -3.26 -12.24 21.59
CA ARG A 19 -3.08 -13.28 22.62
C ARG A 19 -4.40 -13.64 23.29
N ALA A 20 -5.24 -12.66 23.60
CA ALA A 20 -6.55 -12.89 24.19
C ALA A 20 -7.48 -13.70 23.26
N GLU A 21 -7.42 -13.45 21.95
CA GLU A 21 -8.26 -14.14 20.97
C GLU A 21 -7.80 -15.56 20.63
N ILE A 22 -6.49 -15.79 20.49
CA ILE A 22 -5.95 -17.13 20.14
C ILE A 22 -5.68 -18.00 21.38
N GLY A 23 -5.62 -17.39 22.56
CA GLY A 23 -5.28 -18.03 23.82
C GLY A 23 -3.77 -18.08 24.10
N ASP A 24 -3.41 -18.11 25.39
CA ASP A 24 -2.02 -18.06 25.85
C ASP A 24 -1.16 -19.21 25.32
N GLU A 25 -1.72 -20.42 25.27
CA GLU A 25 -0.99 -21.61 24.83
C GLU A 25 -0.61 -21.53 23.35
N GLU A 26 -1.52 -21.04 22.49
CA GLU A 26 -1.26 -20.83 21.06
C GLU A 26 -0.28 -19.68 20.84
N ALA A 27 -0.44 -18.57 21.59
CA ALA A 27 0.48 -17.45 21.53
C ALA A 27 1.91 -17.86 21.92
N ASP A 28 2.07 -18.71 22.92
CA ASP A 28 3.37 -19.21 23.36
C ASP A 28 3.99 -20.17 22.33
N ARG A 29 3.19 -21.02 21.65
CA ARG A 29 3.67 -21.85 20.52
C ARG A 29 4.16 -21.01 19.33
N LEU A 30 3.45 -19.94 18.99
CA LEU A 30 3.87 -18.99 17.95
C LEU A 30 5.20 -18.33 18.31
N LEU A 31 5.33 -17.83 19.54
CA LEU A 31 6.56 -17.20 20.02
C LEU A 31 7.73 -18.20 20.11
N ALA A 32 7.46 -19.47 20.41
CA ALA A 32 8.43 -20.54 20.37
C ALA A 32 8.83 -20.94 18.94
N GLY A 33 8.08 -20.52 17.93
CA GLY A 33 8.37 -20.76 16.52
C GLY A 33 7.87 -22.09 15.98
N GLU A 34 6.95 -22.75 16.69
CA GLU A 34 6.36 -24.04 16.29
C GLU A 34 5.33 -23.85 15.16
N ASP A 35 4.43 -22.88 15.31
CA ASP A 35 3.34 -22.59 14.36
C ASP A 35 3.60 -21.32 13.52
N ALA A 36 4.76 -20.68 13.71
CA ALA A 36 5.16 -19.48 13.00
C ALA A 36 5.85 -19.81 11.66
N PRO A 37 5.44 -19.21 10.53
CA PRO A 37 6.10 -19.43 9.25
C PRO A 37 7.48 -18.80 9.24
N GLY A 38 8.45 -19.47 8.61
CA GLY A 38 9.76 -18.89 8.32
C GLY A 38 9.65 -17.72 7.35
N SER A 39 9.30 -18.00 6.10
CA SER A 39 8.97 -16.96 5.12
C SER A 39 7.47 -16.67 5.10
N TYR A 40 7.09 -15.41 4.94
CA TYR A 40 5.69 -14.99 4.81
C TYR A 40 5.57 -13.88 3.76
N ASP A 41 4.39 -13.70 3.17
CA ASP A 41 4.07 -12.50 2.40
C ASP A 41 3.40 -11.50 3.35
N CYS A 42 4.00 -10.32 3.51
CA CYS A 42 3.47 -9.30 4.41
C CYS A 42 2.02 -8.95 4.04
N THR A 43 1.06 -9.11 4.95
CA THR A 43 -0.36 -8.88 4.65
C THR A 43 -0.65 -7.40 4.27
N SER A 44 0.21 -6.48 4.73
CA SER A 44 0.11 -5.05 4.41
C SER A 44 0.75 -4.70 3.05
N CYS A 45 2.04 -4.98 2.85
CA CYS A 45 2.79 -4.53 1.67
C CYS A 45 3.01 -5.61 0.60
N ARG A 46 2.61 -6.87 0.86
CA ARG A 46 2.77 -8.05 0.00
C ARG A 46 4.20 -8.40 -0.40
N THR A 47 5.20 -7.75 0.20
CA THR A 47 6.61 -8.11 0.03
C THR A 47 6.93 -9.35 0.89
N PRO A 48 7.79 -10.27 0.41
CA PRO A 48 8.27 -11.38 1.22
C PRO A 48 9.03 -10.90 2.45
N GLY A 49 8.75 -11.50 3.59
CA GLY A 49 9.45 -11.32 4.85
C GLY A 49 9.91 -12.64 5.45
N ASN A 50 10.78 -12.58 6.47
CA ASN A 50 11.28 -13.75 7.18
C ASN A 50 11.33 -13.54 8.70
N SER A 51 10.50 -14.26 9.45
CA SER A 51 10.35 -14.13 10.90
C SER A 51 11.60 -14.53 11.71
N GLU A 52 12.59 -15.16 11.08
CA GLU A 52 13.91 -15.47 11.68
C GLU A 52 14.89 -14.32 11.56
N GLN A 53 14.67 -13.40 10.61
CA GLN A 53 15.65 -12.39 10.22
C GLN A 53 15.21 -10.97 10.57
N GLU A 54 13.92 -10.74 10.77
CA GLU A 54 13.33 -9.42 10.96
C GLU A 54 12.13 -9.46 11.92
N ARG A 55 11.83 -8.32 12.54
CA ARG A 55 10.64 -8.22 13.40
C ARG A 55 9.36 -8.32 12.57
N THR A 56 8.48 -9.20 13.00
CA THR A 56 7.23 -9.51 12.33
C THR A 56 6.07 -9.36 13.29
N SER A 57 5.05 -8.60 12.91
CA SER A 57 3.80 -8.47 13.66
C SER A 57 2.79 -9.54 13.26
N THR A 58 2.11 -10.10 14.24
CA THR A 58 0.96 -11.00 14.04
C THR A 58 -0.33 -10.21 13.87
N VAL A 59 -1.12 -10.56 12.86
CA VAL A 59 -2.38 -9.89 12.56
C VAL A 59 -3.48 -10.94 12.51
N LEU A 60 -4.45 -10.84 13.41
CA LEU A 60 -5.57 -11.77 13.46
C LEU A 60 -6.80 -11.16 12.81
N PHE A 61 -7.24 -11.72 11.70
CA PHE A 61 -8.49 -11.31 11.07
C PHE A 61 -9.65 -12.12 11.65
N VAL A 62 -10.59 -11.45 12.31
CA VAL A 62 -11.71 -12.11 13.01
C VAL A 62 -13.03 -11.77 12.35
N GLY A 63 -13.79 -12.81 12.01
CA GLY A 63 -15.15 -12.75 11.48
C GLY A 63 -16.16 -13.19 12.53
N GLU A 64 -17.36 -13.49 12.08
CA GLU A 64 -18.42 -13.98 12.98
C GLU A 64 -18.15 -15.42 13.41
N GLU A 65 -17.58 -16.24 12.53
CA GLU A 65 -17.34 -17.68 12.78
C GLU A 65 -15.88 -18.08 12.55
N THR A 66 -15.12 -17.27 11.82
CA THR A 66 -13.79 -17.62 11.32
C THR A 66 -12.72 -16.67 11.85
N ALA A 67 -11.56 -17.18 12.24
CA ALA A 67 -10.36 -16.38 12.50
C ALA A 67 -9.19 -16.85 11.61
N VAL A 68 -8.45 -15.91 11.03
CA VAL A 68 -7.28 -16.19 10.20
C VAL A 68 -6.08 -15.40 10.72
N LEU A 69 -5.02 -16.12 11.10
CA LEU A 69 -3.76 -15.54 11.51
C LEU A 69 -2.88 -15.24 10.28
N ALA A 70 -2.33 -14.03 10.23
CA ALA A 70 -1.43 -13.57 9.19
C ALA A 70 -0.23 -12.81 9.78
N PHE A 71 0.74 -12.50 8.94
CA PHE A 71 2.01 -11.89 9.35
C PHE A 71 2.31 -10.64 8.52
N ALA A 72 2.96 -9.66 9.14
CA ALA A 72 3.42 -8.43 8.50
C ALA A 72 4.78 -8.01 9.04
N HIS A 73 5.52 -7.20 8.29
CA HIS A 73 6.67 -6.49 8.88
C HIS A 73 6.17 -5.63 10.05
N ALA A 74 6.90 -5.62 11.15
CA ALA A 74 6.55 -4.80 12.31
C ALA A 74 6.54 -3.28 12.00
N THR A 75 7.19 -2.87 10.91
CA THR A 75 7.18 -1.49 10.42
C THR A 75 5.97 -1.16 9.52
N CYS A 76 5.31 -2.17 8.95
CA CYS A 76 4.15 -1.96 8.08
C CYS A 76 2.88 -1.75 8.89
N ILE A 77 2.62 -2.63 9.85
CA ILE A 77 1.46 -2.58 10.76
C ILE A 77 1.83 -3.23 12.09
N PRO A 78 1.31 -2.72 13.23
CA PRO A 78 1.51 -3.35 14.52
C PRO A 78 0.71 -4.66 14.63
N SER A 79 1.08 -5.49 15.61
CA SER A 79 0.25 -6.65 15.97
C SER A 79 -1.11 -6.19 16.46
N GLN A 80 -2.19 -6.77 15.93
CA GLN A 80 -3.55 -6.34 16.20
C GLN A 80 -4.59 -7.38 15.75
N VAL A 81 -5.80 -7.24 16.28
CA VAL A 81 -7.00 -7.93 15.81
C VAL A 81 -7.75 -7.01 14.84
N VAL A 82 -8.12 -7.52 13.68
CA VAL A 82 -8.84 -6.78 12.63
C VAL A 82 -10.19 -7.45 12.38
N PRO A 83 -11.32 -6.80 12.74
CA PRO A 83 -12.63 -7.34 12.41
C PRO A 83 -12.89 -7.22 10.90
N VAL A 84 -13.33 -8.30 10.29
CA VAL A 84 -13.64 -8.36 8.85
C VAL A 84 -14.95 -9.11 8.61
N ALA A 85 -15.61 -8.84 7.49
CA ALA A 85 -16.85 -9.53 7.15
C ALA A 85 -16.58 -11.02 6.86
N GLU A 86 -17.46 -11.91 7.35
CA GLU A 86 -17.32 -13.38 7.20
C GLU A 86 -17.12 -13.82 5.74
N GLU A 87 -17.78 -13.15 4.78
CA GLU A 87 -17.63 -13.46 3.35
C GLU A 87 -16.19 -13.23 2.84
N GLN A 88 -15.49 -12.23 3.38
CA GLN A 88 -14.09 -11.93 3.02
C GLN A 88 -13.13 -12.99 3.60
N LEU A 89 -13.41 -13.50 4.80
CA LEU A 89 -12.62 -14.55 5.43
C LEU A 89 -12.79 -15.92 4.78
N ARG A 90 -14.02 -16.28 4.40
CA ARG A 90 -14.29 -17.54 3.70
C ARG A 90 -13.59 -17.61 2.34
N GLY A 91 -13.33 -16.46 1.70
CA GLY A 91 -12.46 -16.36 0.53
C GLY A 91 -11.00 -16.75 0.82
N ALA A 92 -10.45 -16.25 1.93
CA ALA A 92 -9.08 -16.52 2.36
C ALA A 92 -8.87 -17.96 2.88
N VAL A 93 -9.83 -18.52 3.64
CA VAL A 93 -9.76 -19.89 4.15
C VAL A 93 -9.82 -20.92 3.02
N ARG A 94 -10.67 -20.69 2.00
CA ARG A 94 -10.75 -21.59 0.83
C ARG A 94 -9.43 -21.69 0.06
N SER A 95 -8.61 -20.64 0.05
CA SER A 95 -7.25 -20.70 -0.53
C SER A 95 -6.22 -21.43 0.35
N ILE A 96 -6.50 -21.63 1.64
CA ILE A 96 -5.58 -22.27 2.60
C ILE A 96 -5.92 -23.75 2.81
N THR A 97 -7.20 -24.13 2.81
CA THR A 97 -7.64 -25.52 3.02
C THR A 97 -7.55 -26.43 1.79
N GLY A 98 -7.10 -25.92 0.64
CA GLY A 98 -6.75 -26.72 -0.53
C GLY A 98 -5.25 -27.03 -0.55
N ASP A 99 -4.90 -28.30 -0.39
CA ASP A 99 -3.56 -28.91 -0.37
C ASP A 99 -2.77 -28.86 0.95
N ASN A 100 -3.09 -29.86 1.78
CA ASN A 100 -2.19 -30.39 2.79
C ASN A 100 -1.13 -31.28 2.10
N SER A 101 -0.05 -30.69 1.54
CA SER A 101 1.23 -31.37 1.26
C SER A 101 2.34 -30.38 0.88
N ALA A 102 3.33 -30.25 1.78
CA ALA A 102 4.74 -29.92 1.52
C ALA A 102 5.09 -28.95 0.37
N GLY A 103 5.41 -27.71 0.74
CA GLY A 103 6.47 -26.86 0.16
C GLY A 103 6.56 -26.74 -1.37
N ALA A 104 5.82 -25.81 -1.96
CA ALA A 104 6.12 -25.13 -3.24
C ALA A 104 5.13 -23.93 -3.42
N PRO A 105 5.45 -22.90 -4.23
CA PRO A 105 4.89 -21.57 -4.11
C PRO A 105 3.42 -21.50 -4.55
N ALA A 106 2.67 -20.61 -3.89
CA ALA A 106 1.28 -20.32 -4.19
C ALA A 106 1.08 -19.98 -5.69
N ALA A 107 0.34 -20.84 -6.39
CA ALA A 107 -0.16 -20.59 -7.73
C ALA A 107 -1.48 -19.79 -7.68
N PRO A 108 -1.79 -18.99 -8.72
CA PRO A 108 -2.63 -17.80 -8.60
C PRO A 108 -4.12 -18.12 -8.43
N ILE A 109 -4.75 -17.36 -7.53
CA ILE A 109 -6.20 -17.29 -7.33
C ILE A 109 -6.88 -16.87 -8.65
N PRO A 110 -7.96 -17.54 -9.10
CA PRO A 110 -8.79 -17.04 -10.20
C PRO A 110 -9.47 -15.75 -9.76
N THR A 111 -9.23 -14.69 -10.51
CA THR A 111 -9.59 -13.32 -10.15
C THR A 111 -11.00 -13.00 -10.62
N SER A 112 -11.96 -13.05 -9.71
CA SER A 112 -13.08 -12.11 -9.77
C SER A 112 -12.59 -10.80 -9.13
N ASP A 113 -12.42 -9.77 -9.96
CA ASP A 113 -12.06 -8.39 -9.62
C ASP A 113 -10.69 -8.17 -8.95
N ARG A 114 -9.60 -8.42 -9.71
CA ARG A 114 -8.24 -8.00 -9.35
C ARG A 114 -8.02 -6.50 -9.56
N GLN A 115 -8.80 -5.65 -8.90
CA GLN A 115 -8.53 -4.21 -8.93
C GLN A 115 -7.36 -3.93 -7.97
N ALA A 116 -6.18 -3.63 -8.51
CA ALA A 116 -5.03 -3.26 -7.67
C ALA A 116 -5.38 -2.00 -6.87
N THR A 117 -5.02 -1.99 -5.59
CA THR A 117 -5.24 -0.85 -4.70
C THR A 117 -4.12 0.16 -4.89
N LEU A 118 -4.47 1.45 -4.99
CA LEU A 118 -3.48 2.51 -5.11
C LEU A 118 -2.91 2.86 -3.74
N GLY A 119 -1.59 2.75 -3.60
CA GLY A 119 -0.84 3.29 -2.48
C GLY A 119 -0.53 4.77 -2.72
N ILE A 120 -0.65 5.59 -1.67
CA ILE A 120 -0.25 7.00 -1.69
C ILE A 120 0.75 7.27 -0.58
N THR A 121 1.91 7.81 -0.96
CA THR A 121 2.91 8.35 -0.05
C THR A 121 2.89 9.88 -0.12
N CYS A 122 2.79 10.54 1.04
CA CYS A 122 2.85 12.00 1.12
C CYS A 122 4.27 12.43 1.50
N GLY A 123 4.86 13.36 0.74
CA GLY A 123 6.20 13.89 1.04
C GLY A 123 6.44 15.23 0.37
N LEU A 124 7.55 15.89 0.70
CA LEU A 124 7.97 17.11 0.00
C LEU A 124 8.91 16.76 -1.16
N VAL A 125 8.76 17.49 -2.26
CA VAL A 125 9.67 17.42 -3.42
C VAL A 125 10.26 18.80 -3.66
N LEU A 126 11.59 18.87 -3.76
CA LEU A 126 12.30 20.10 -4.07
C LEU A 126 12.23 20.39 -5.58
N ILE A 127 11.80 21.56 -6.01
CA ILE A 127 11.80 21.99 -7.41
C ILE A 127 12.41 23.39 -7.46
N LYS A 128 13.56 23.54 -8.15
CA LYS A 128 14.28 24.83 -8.25
C LYS A 128 14.45 25.52 -6.87
N ASP A 129 14.87 24.74 -5.88
CA ASP A 129 15.08 25.16 -4.49
C ASP A 129 13.81 25.51 -3.67
N GLU A 130 12.61 25.29 -4.21
CA GLU A 130 11.34 25.41 -3.46
C GLU A 130 10.78 24.03 -3.11
N LEU A 131 10.35 23.85 -1.85
CA LEU A 131 9.69 22.62 -1.40
C LEU A 131 8.21 22.66 -1.77
N HIS A 132 7.78 21.67 -2.55
CA HIS A 132 6.40 21.47 -2.93
C HIS A 132 5.80 20.24 -2.24
N PRO A 133 4.54 20.30 -1.79
CA PRO A 133 3.83 19.13 -1.29
C PRO A 133 3.55 18.18 -2.46
N ALA A 134 3.88 16.91 -2.26
CA ALA A 134 3.70 15.87 -3.26
C ALA A 134 2.89 14.68 -2.71
N LEU A 135 2.10 14.10 -3.60
CA LEU A 135 1.51 12.77 -3.49
C LEU A 135 2.25 11.86 -4.48
N VAL A 136 2.86 10.80 -3.99
CA VAL A 136 3.47 9.76 -4.83
C VAL A 136 2.56 8.56 -4.83
N VAL A 137 2.08 8.19 -6.02
CA VAL A 137 1.07 7.16 -6.21
C VAL A 137 1.69 5.96 -6.92
N GLU A 138 1.55 4.80 -6.31
CA GLU A 138 2.01 3.53 -6.87
C GLU A 138 0.95 2.46 -6.56
N PRO A 139 0.45 1.72 -7.57
CA PRO A 139 -0.46 0.61 -7.34
C PRO A 139 0.28 -0.57 -6.68
N ASN A 140 -0.43 -1.37 -5.88
CA ASN A 140 0.13 -2.58 -5.25
C ASN A 140 0.24 -3.79 -6.20
N GLY A 141 -0.05 -3.60 -7.48
CA GLY A 141 0.04 -4.57 -8.55
C GLY A 141 -0.29 -3.93 -9.90
N PRO A 142 -0.11 -4.65 -11.02
CA PRO A 142 -0.47 -4.13 -12.34
C PRO A 142 -1.95 -3.74 -12.41
N ILE A 143 -2.26 -2.62 -13.07
CA ILE A 143 -3.63 -2.18 -13.32
C ILE A 143 -4.03 -2.61 -14.72
N ALA A 144 -5.16 -3.29 -14.87
CA ALA A 144 -5.75 -3.60 -16.17
C ALA A 144 -7.03 -2.78 -16.37
N ARG A 145 -7.37 -2.47 -17.63
CA ARG A 145 -8.67 -1.87 -17.95
C ARG A 145 -9.83 -2.79 -17.59
N PRO A 146 -10.97 -2.24 -17.13
CA PRO A 146 -12.18 -3.04 -16.91
C PRO A 146 -12.57 -3.83 -18.17
N GLY A 147 -12.74 -5.15 -18.03
CA GLY A 147 -13.07 -6.04 -19.13
C GLY A 147 -11.90 -6.46 -20.04
N SER A 148 -10.68 -6.01 -19.75
CA SER A 148 -9.47 -6.48 -20.46
C SER A 148 -9.06 -7.88 -19.97
N THR A 149 -8.64 -8.73 -20.90
CA THR A 149 -7.95 -10.00 -20.60
C THR A 149 -6.43 -9.87 -20.75
N SER A 150 -5.91 -8.67 -21.02
CA SER A 150 -4.46 -8.44 -21.11
C SER A 150 -3.79 -8.57 -19.75
N LEU A 151 -2.53 -9.01 -19.77
CA LEU A 151 -1.63 -9.00 -18.61
C LEU A 151 -0.79 -7.72 -18.55
N ASP A 152 -0.97 -6.80 -19.50
CA ASP A 152 -0.24 -5.53 -19.54
C ASP A 152 -0.67 -4.60 -18.40
N ASP A 153 0.26 -3.76 -17.93
CA ASP A 153 -0.04 -2.70 -16.97
C ASP A 153 -0.50 -1.43 -17.70
N ASP A 154 -1.80 -1.17 -17.64
CA ASP A 154 -2.49 -0.01 -18.21
C ASP A 154 -2.39 1.24 -17.33
N PHE A 155 -1.71 1.21 -16.17
CA PHE A 155 -1.72 2.32 -15.20
C PHE A 155 -1.26 3.65 -15.81
N LEU A 156 -0.09 3.69 -16.45
CA LEU A 156 0.41 4.92 -17.08
C LEU A 156 -0.44 5.37 -18.28
N PRO A 157 -0.80 4.48 -19.24
CA PRO A 157 -1.72 4.83 -20.31
C PRO A 157 -3.01 5.49 -19.82
N LEU A 158 -3.63 4.95 -18.76
CA LEU A 158 -4.86 5.52 -18.18
C LEU A 158 -4.64 6.93 -17.64
N LEU A 159 -3.54 7.18 -16.91
CA LEU A 159 -3.25 8.51 -16.39
C LEU A 159 -2.94 9.53 -17.50
N LEU A 160 -2.25 9.10 -18.56
CA LEU A 160 -2.02 9.94 -19.74
C LEU A 160 -3.33 10.34 -20.42
N GLU A 161 -4.28 9.42 -20.55
CA GLU A 161 -5.63 9.69 -21.07
C GLU A 161 -6.40 10.69 -20.20
N HIS A 162 -6.15 10.68 -18.89
CA HIS A 162 -6.71 11.66 -17.95
C HIS A 162 -6.01 13.03 -17.98
N GLY A 163 -4.93 13.19 -18.74
CA GLY A 163 -4.22 14.45 -18.91
C GLY A 163 -2.98 14.63 -18.02
N PHE A 164 -2.54 13.58 -17.32
CA PHE A 164 -1.22 13.60 -16.68
C PHE A 164 -0.12 13.66 -17.74
N THR A 165 1.03 14.26 -17.40
CA THR A 165 2.12 14.49 -18.36
C THR A 165 3.37 13.70 -17.99
N PRO A 166 4.12 13.14 -18.96
CA PRO A 166 5.38 12.46 -18.69
C PRO A 166 6.39 13.40 -18.04
N VAL A 167 7.03 12.95 -16.97
CA VAL A 167 8.09 13.70 -16.29
C VAL A 167 9.43 13.35 -16.92
N ARG A 168 10.13 14.36 -17.42
CA ARG A 168 11.50 14.22 -17.97
C ARG A 168 12.57 14.84 -17.09
N ASP A 169 12.18 15.83 -16.29
CA ASP A 169 13.06 16.56 -15.38
C ASP A 169 12.29 16.88 -14.11
N MET A 170 12.76 16.38 -12.96
CA MET A 170 12.16 16.61 -11.65
C MET A 170 12.29 18.06 -11.17
N ASN A 171 13.10 18.89 -11.83
CA ASN A 171 13.20 20.33 -11.56
C ASN A 171 12.21 21.17 -12.39
N THR A 172 11.35 20.53 -13.17
CA THR A 172 10.25 21.19 -13.88
C THR A 172 8.95 20.99 -13.11
N LEU A 173 8.24 22.09 -12.83
CA LEU A 173 6.96 22.05 -12.16
C LEU A 173 5.92 21.34 -13.05
N PRO A 174 5.20 20.31 -12.55
CA PRO A 174 4.12 19.66 -13.29
C PRO A 174 3.03 20.64 -13.71
N ALA A 175 2.46 20.43 -14.91
CA ALA A 175 1.36 21.24 -15.41
C ALA A 175 0.07 21.04 -14.58
N PRO A 176 -0.77 22.07 -14.43
CA PRO A 176 -2.05 21.93 -13.77
C PRO A 176 -2.98 20.99 -14.54
N ILE A 177 -3.79 20.21 -13.83
CA ILE A 177 -4.77 19.29 -14.41
C ILE A 177 -6.20 19.72 -14.05
N GLU A 178 -7.09 19.75 -15.04
CA GLU A 178 -8.45 20.26 -14.86
C GLU A 178 -9.36 19.24 -14.17
N GLY A 179 -10.18 19.71 -13.23
CA GLY A 179 -11.22 18.95 -12.55
C GLY A 179 -10.73 17.89 -11.55
N TRP A 180 -9.42 17.67 -11.42
CA TRP A 180 -8.84 16.89 -10.32
C TRP A 180 -8.61 17.77 -9.09
N SER A 181 -8.61 17.16 -7.91
CA SER A 181 -8.21 17.86 -6.66
C SER A 181 -7.80 16.88 -5.57
N ALA A 182 -7.01 17.35 -4.61
CA ALA A 182 -6.71 16.60 -3.40
C ALA A 182 -7.57 17.12 -2.23
N LEU A 183 -8.36 16.24 -1.64
CA LEU A 183 -9.22 16.56 -0.49
C LEU A 183 -8.41 16.49 0.80
N LEU A 184 -8.10 17.67 1.35
CA LEU A 184 -7.43 17.84 2.63
C LEU A 184 -8.42 18.46 3.61
N ALA A 185 -8.73 17.74 4.69
CA ALA A 185 -9.63 18.22 5.74
C ALA A 185 -9.09 17.86 7.11
N MET A 186 -9.21 18.79 8.07
CA MET A 186 -8.68 18.61 9.44
C MET A 186 -7.19 18.25 9.47
N GLY A 187 -6.41 18.77 8.53
CA GLY A 187 -4.97 18.53 8.43
C GLY A 187 -4.57 17.12 7.98
N LYS A 188 -5.52 16.31 7.48
CA LYS A 188 -5.31 14.96 6.95
C LYS A 188 -5.76 14.86 5.50
N LEU A 189 -5.14 13.97 4.73
CA LEU A 189 -5.53 13.66 3.36
C LEU A 189 -6.64 12.60 3.36
N HIS A 190 -7.75 12.90 2.70
CA HIS A 190 -8.92 12.00 2.65
C HIS A 190 -9.10 11.32 1.31
N ALA A 191 -8.89 12.05 0.21
CA ALA A 191 -9.15 11.54 -1.13
C ALA A 191 -8.37 12.31 -2.21
N VAL A 192 -8.21 11.66 -3.36
CA VAL A 192 -7.91 12.30 -4.63
C VAL A 192 -9.17 12.20 -5.47
N LEU A 193 -9.69 13.36 -5.86
CA LEU A 193 -10.91 13.49 -6.62
C LEU A 193 -10.57 13.67 -8.09
N GLN A 194 -11.33 13.01 -8.95
CA GLN A 194 -11.27 13.16 -10.40
C GLN A 194 -12.53 13.86 -10.93
N PRO A 195 -12.48 14.37 -12.17
CA PRO A 195 -13.68 14.82 -12.87
C PRO A 195 -14.72 13.70 -12.95
N GLY A 196 -15.93 13.98 -12.50
CA GLY A 196 -17.10 13.10 -12.58
C GLY A 196 -18.07 13.50 -13.70
N THR A 197 -19.22 12.85 -13.73
CA THR A 197 -20.28 13.18 -14.70
C THR A 197 -20.97 14.49 -14.35
N ALA A 198 -21.39 15.25 -15.37
CA ALA A 198 -22.15 16.50 -15.23
C ALA A 198 -21.50 17.57 -14.33
N GLY A 199 -20.16 17.64 -14.29
CA GLY A 199 -19.41 18.64 -13.51
C GLY A 199 -19.29 18.33 -12.02
N SER A 200 -19.75 17.16 -11.57
CA SER A 200 -19.44 16.64 -10.22
C SER A 200 -17.99 16.14 -10.15
N GLN A 201 -17.47 15.95 -8.95
CA GLN A 201 -16.22 15.21 -8.71
C GLN A 201 -16.53 13.87 -8.05
N SER A 202 -15.79 12.83 -8.41
CA SER A 202 -15.85 11.52 -7.77
C SER A 202 -14.49 11.14 -7.18
N ALA A 203 -14.49 10.30 -6.15
CA ALA A 203 -13.23 9.78 -5.61
C ALA A 203 -12.57 8.87 -6.65
N TRP A 204 -11.38 9.24 -7.11
CA TRP A 204 -10.48 8.34 -7.84
C TRP A 204 -9.72 7.45 -6.88
N TRP A 205 -9.33 8.03 -5.74
CA TRP A 205 -8.79 7.32 -4.60
C TRP A 205 -9.39 7.89 -3.32
N GLN A 206 -9.66 7.03 -2.35
CA GLN A 206 -10.12 7.43 -1.02
C GLN A 206 -9.38 6.62 0.04
N ALA A 207 -8.90 7.32 1.05
CA ALA A 207 -8.28 6.71 2.20
C ALA A 207 -9.32 5.93 3.02
N HIS A 208 -9.01 4.70 3.42
CA HIS A 208 -9.84 3.98 4.39
C HIS A 208 -9.86 4.70 5.76
N GLN A 209 -8.72 5.25 6.16
CA GLN A 209 -8.56 6.17 7.28
C GLN A 209 -7.79 7.39 6.82
N PRO A 210 -8.20 8.63 7.14
CA PRO A 210 -7.52 9.83 6.63
C PRO A 210 -6.02 9.84 6.98
N LEU A 211 -5.17 10.01 5.97
CA LEU A 211 -3.72 9.94 6.12
C LEU A 211 -3.19 11.19 6.82
N ALA A 212 -2.41 11.00 7.88
CA ALA A 212 -1.65 12.07 8.48
C ALA A 212 -0.56 12.54 7.51
N VAL A 213 -0.41 13.85 7.38
CA VAL A 213 0.69 14.49 6.63
C VAL A 213 1.58 15.25 7.59
N SER A 214 2.87 15.35 7.26
CA SER A 214 3.83 16.12 8.06
C SER A 214 3.46 17.60 8.12
N ASP A 215 3.91 18.30 9.16
CA ASP A 215 3.66 19.74 9.28
C ASP A 215 4.31 20.55 8.15
N GLY A 216 5.49 20.10 7.68
CA GLY A 216 6.15 20.68 6.51
C GLY A 216 5.31 20.55 5.23
N TRP A 217 4.77 19.35 4.99
CA TRP A 217 3.84 19.11 3.88
C TRP A 217 2.59 19.99 3.99
N ARG A 218 1.96 20.03 5.16
CA ARG A 218 0.74 20.83 5.39
C ARG A 218 0.98 22.33 5.19
N THR A 219 2.12 22.82 5.66
CA THR A 219 2.53 24.22 5.49
C THR A 219 2.72 24.56 4.02
N ALA A 220 3.43 23.70 3.28
CA ALA A 220 3.66 23.89 1.84
C ALA A 220 2.33 23.84 1.05
N ALA A 221 1.45 22.89 1.37
CA ALA A 221 0.11 22.75 0.78
C ALA A 221 -0.77 23.98 1.02
N ASN A 222 -0.85 24.46 2.26
CA ASN A 222 -1.64 25.65 2.57
C ASN A 222 -1.10 26.93 1.89
N LYS A 223 0.23 27.05 1.76
CA LYS A 223 0.87 28.16 1.05
C LYS A 223 0.60 28.10 -0.45
N ALA A 224 0.83 26.95 -1.09
CA ALA A 224 0.74 26.78 -2.53
C ALA A 224 -0.71 26.67 -3.04
N ARG A 225 -1.63 26.24 -2.18
CA ARG A 225 -3.03 25.90 -2.54
C ARG A 225 -3.15 24.81 -3.60
N THR A 226 -2.05 24.12 -3.88
CA THR A 226 -1.91 23.05 -4.85
C THR A 226 -1.03 21.95 -4.27
N VAL A 227 -1.17 20.76 -4.82
CA VAL A 227 -0.31 19.62 -4.56
C VAL A 227 0.15 19.02 -5.89
N LEU A 228 1.37 18.50 -5.90
CA LEU A 228 1.91 17.76 -7.04
C LEU A 228 1.55 16.28 -6.87
N MET A 229 1.00 15.65 -7.89
CA MET A 229 0.85 14.20 -7.91
C MET A 229 1.84 13.63 -8.91
N TYR A 230 2.67 12.70 -8.44
CA TYR A 230 3.57 11.87 -9.23
C TYR A 230 3.06 10.43 -9.17
N ALA A 231 3.01 9.75 -10.31
CA ALA A 231 2.50 8.39 -10.39
C ALA A 231 3.37 7.50 -11.27
N ALA A 232 3.59 6.27 -10.81
CA ALA A 232 4.40 5.27 -11.49
C ALA A 232 3.79 3.85 -11.35
N PRO A 233 4.11 2.91 -12.25
CA PRO A 233 3.68 1.52 -12.16
C PRO A 233 4.11 0.82 -10.87
N SER A 234 3.44 -0.28 -10.53
CA SER A 234 3.78 -1.12 -9.38
C SER A 234 5.25 -1.52 -9.40
N GLY A 235 5.93 -1.41 -8.26
CA GLY A 235 7.34 -1.78 -8.09
C GLY A 235 8.34 -0.74 -8.60
N THR A 236 7.90 0.47 -8.97
CA THR A 236 8.80 1.49 -9.55
C THR A 236 9.42 2.40 -8.49
N ILE A 237 8.66 2.89 -7.52
CA ILE A 237 9.13 3.82 -6.48
C ILE A 237 9.39 3.06 -5.18
N GLY A 238 8.47 2.17 -4.78
CA GLY A 238 8.53 1.44 -3.53
C GLY A 238 8.37 2.32 -2.29
N HIS A 239 8.61 1.74 -1.11
CA HIS A 239 8.55 2.49 0.14
C HIS A 239 9.81 3.33 0.35
N GLN A 240 9.62 4.64 0.55
CA GLN A 240 10.72 5.58 0.71
C GLN A 240 10.65 6.23 2.10
N PRO A 241 11.56 5.88 3.03
CA PRO A 241 11.49 6.35 4.42
C PRO A 241 11.91 7.82 4.59
N ARG A 242 12.50 8.42 3.54
CA ARG A 242 13.03 9.79 3.56
C ARG A 242 12.73 10.51 2.24
N GLU A 243 12.57 11.83 2.31
CA GLU A 243 12.22 12.67 1.17
C GLU A 243 13.31 12.73 0.10
N ASP A 244 14.59 12.65 0.48
CA ASP A 244 15.71 12.62 -0.46
C ASP A 244 15.79 11.30 -1.23
N LEU A 245 15.46 10.18 -0.58
CA LEU A 245 15.34 8.87 -1.25
C LEU A 245 14.12 8.81 -2.16
N MET A 246 12.99 9.39 -1.72
CA MET A 246 11.80 9.57 -2.55
C MET A 246 12.13 10.38 -3.82
N ARG A 247 12.86 11.50 -3.67
CA ARG A 247 13.32 12.31 -4.79
C ARG A 247 14.17 11.50 -5.78
N GLN A 248 15.15 10.73 -5.29
CA GLN A 248 15.99 9.89 -6.15
C GLN A 248 15.19 8.82 -6.89
N ALA A 249 14.22 8.18 -6.22
CA ALA A 249 13.36 7.18 -6.84
C ALA A 249 12.50 7.78 -7.97
N LEU A 250 11.95 8.98 -7.75
CA LEU A 250 11.22 9.73 -8.79
C LEU A 250 12.14 10.09 -9.97
N GLU A 251 13.37 10.54 -9.72
CA GLU A 251 14.34 10.81 -10.79
C GLU A 251 14.67 9.57 -11.63
N GLN A 252 14.86 8.42 -10.97
CA GLN A 252 15.10 7.15 -11.66
C GLN A 252 13.88 6.71 -12.47
N ALA A 253 12.67 6.88 -11.95
CA ALA A 253 11.43 6.59 -12.68
C ALA A 253 11.26 7.50 -13.90
N ALA A 254 11.51 8.80 -13.75
CA ALA A 254 11.49 9.78 -14.84
C ALA A 254 12.51 9.44 -15.93
N ALA A 255 13.74 9.08 -15.56
CA ALA A 255 14.79 8.68 -16.49
C ALA A 255 14.42 7.43 -17.31
N LYS A 256 13.61 6.54 -16.74
CA LYS A 256 13.07 5.34 -17.42
C LYS A 256 11.79 5.61 -18.22
N GLY A 257 11.26 6.83 -18.19
CA GLY A 257 9.98 7.17 -18.80
C GLY A 257 8.77 6.55 -18.10
N LEU A 258 8.92 6.14 -16.83
CA LEU A 258 7.90 5.46 -16.03
C LEU A 258 7.21 6.39 -15.02
N LEU A 259 7.31 7.70 -15.22
CA LEU A 259 6.75 8.69 -14.31
C LEU A 259 5.88 9.69 -15.05
N VAL A 260 4.65 9.86 -14.56
CA VAL A 260 3.76 10.94 -14.99
C VAL A 260 3.42 11.83 -13.80
N ALA A 261 3.10 13.09 -14.07
CA ALA A 261 2.73 14.02 -13.04
C ALA A 261 1.72 15.08 -13.49
N ALA A 262 1.08 15.66 -12.48
CA ALA A 262 0.22 16.83 -12.62
C ALA A 262 0.20 17.65 -11.33
N SER A 263 -0.13 18.93 -11.43
CA SER A 263 -0.45 19.79 -10.29
C SER A 263 -1.97 19.91 -10.15
N MET A 264 -2.50 19.70 -8.94
CA MET A 264 -3.94 19.78 -8.67
C MET A 264 -4.24 20.70 -7.49
N PRO A 265 -5.38 21.42 -7.50
CA PRO A 265 -5.81 22.24 -6.38
C PRO A 265 -6.13 21.41 -5.13
N LEU A 266 -6.05 22.06 -3.98
CA LEU A 266 -6.61 21.52 -2.74
C LEU A 266 -8.12 21.78 -2.65
N ALA A 267 -8.85 20.77 -2.19
CA ALA A 267 -10.25 20.86 -1.80
C ALA A 267 -10.38 20.67 -0.27
N GLY A 268 -11.40 21.26 0.35
CA GLY A 268 -11.76 21.00 1.76
C GLY A 268 -11.01 21.81 2.83
N THR A 269 -10.25 22.82 2.43
CA THR A 269 -9.50 23.72 3.33
C THR A 269 -10.31 24.89 3.83
#